data_AF-A0A1M2W037-F1
#
_entry.id   AF-A0A1M2W037-F1
#
_cell.length_a   1.000
_cell.length_b   1.000
_cell.length_c   1.000
_cell.angle_alpha   90.00
_cell.angle_beta   90.00
_cell.angle_gamma   90.00
#
_symmetry.space_group_name_H-M   'P 1'
#
loop_
_entity.id
_entity.type
_entity.pdbx_description
1 polymer ?
#
loop_
_entity_poly.entity_id
_entity_poly.type
_entity_poly.pdbx_seq_one_letter_code
_entity_poly.pdbx_strand_id
1 'polypeptide(L)'
;MAIQGLWSPLQLPFLQLNNTAIVFIKLYAALVAGTCVASLLCFSLPEFLPGKRALAIALCVYHVTCSTVLFNAPRFIPHSFGALAESYRATPEVMWGTLHGLVGLGFAVWWQATVQIAAAMAKIAKSQ
;
A
#
# COMPACT_ATOMS: atom_id res chain seq x y z
N MET A 1 -12.79 5.92 -8.32
CA MET A 1 -11.84 4.93 -8.87
C MET A 1 -11.15 4.10 -7.80
N ALA A 2 -10.54 4.68 -6.75
CA ALA A 2 -9.82 3.92 -5.71
C ALA A 2 -10.66 2.81 -5.04
N ILE A 3 -11.85 3.14 -4.52
CA ILE A 3 -12.70 2.15 -3.82
C ILE A 3 -13.21 1.07 -4.78
N GLN A 4 -13.78 1.47 -5.92
CA GLN A 4 -14.31 0.54 -6.93
C GLN A 4 -13.22 -0.40 -7.46
N GLY A 5 -12.02 0.11 -7.77
CA GLY A 5 -10.92 -0.71 -8.27
C GLY A 5 -10.40 -1.73 -7.25
N LEU A 6 -10.48 -1.41 -5.94
CA LEU A 6 -10.08 -2.34 -4.88
C LEU A 6 -11.15 -3.40 -4.60
N TRP A 7 -12.41 -3.00 -4.43
CA TRP A 7 -13.49 -3.91 -4.03
C TRP A 7 -14.09 -4.69 -5.20
N SER A 8 -14.30 -4.04 -6.34
CA SER A 8 -15.08 -4.59 -7.44
C SER A 8 -14.50 -4.21 -8.82
N PRO A 9 -13.25 -4.62 -9.12
CA PRO A 9 -12.61 -4.27 -10.39
C PRO A 9 -13.31 -4.88 -11.61
N LEU A 10 -14.02 -6.00 -11.44
CA LEU A 10 -14.77 -6.66 -12.51
C LEU A 10 -16.04 -5.91 -12.93
N GLN A 11 -16.53 -4.99 -12.10
CA GLN A 11 -17.66 -4.13 -12.44
C GLN A 11 -17.24 -2.88 -13.25
N LEU A 12 -15.96 -2.75 -13.58
CA LEU A 12 -15.53 -1.73 -14.52
C LEU A 12 -15.98 -2.11 -15.93
N PRO A 13 -16.48 -1.16 -16.74
CA PRO A 13 -17.07 -1.42 -18.05
C PRO A 13 -15.99 -1.68 -19.12
N PHE A 14 -15.11 -2.66 -18.88
CA PHE A 14 -14.05 -3.07 -19.79
C PHE A 14 -14.37 -4.46 -20.37
N LEU A 15 -14.09 -4.63 -21.67
CA LEU A 15 -14.52 -5.81 -22.42
C LEU A 15 -13.78 -7.11 -22.04
N GLN A 16 -12.52 -7.04 -21.61
CA GLN A 16 -11.70 -8.21 -21.28
C GLN A 16 -10.76 -7.95 -20.10
N LEU A 17 -11.18 -8.35 -18.90
CA LEU A 17 -10.36 -8.28 -17.69
C LEU A 17 -9.82 -9.68 -17.35
N ASN A 18 -8.56 -9.94 -17.71
CA ASN A 18 -7.83 -11.13 -17.27
C ASN A 18 -7.19 -10.93 -15.89
N ASN A 19 -6.62 -11.98 -15.29
CA ASN A 19 -6.00 -11.95 -13.95
C ASN A 19 -4.98 -10.81 -13.82
N THR A 20 -4.10 -10.67 -14.81
CA THR A 20 -3.07 -9.62 -14.84
C THR A 20 -3.71 -8.23 -14.79
N ALA A 21 -4.68 -7.95 -15.66
CA ALA A 21 -5.38 -6.67 -15.70
C ALA A 21 -6.07 -6.34 -14.37
N ILE A 22 -6.74 -7.32 -13.76
CA ILE A 22 -7.42 -7.16 -12.47
C ILE A 22 -6.42 -6.81 -11.36
N VAL A 23 -5.27 -7.51 -11.32
CA VAL A 23 -4.21 -7.23 -10.35
C VAL A 23 -3.67 -5.82 -10.54
N PHE A 24 -3.33 -5.42 -11.77
CA PHE A 24 -2.84 -4.08 -12.06
C PHE A 24 -3.85 -2.99 -11.67
N ILE A 25 -5.14 -3.19 -11.96
CA ILE A 25 -6.20 -2.25 -11.54
C ILE A 25 -6.23 -2.13 -10.01
N LYS A 26 -6.18 -3.24 -9.27
CA LYS A 26 -6.15 -3.22 -7.80
C LYS A 26 -4.89 -2.53 -7.26
N LEU A 27 -3.72 -2.78 -7.84
CA LEU A 27 -2.46 -2.13 -7.44
C LEU A 27 -2.48 -0.62 -7.73
N TYR A 28 -3.01 -0.22 -8.88
CA TYR A 28 -3.20 1.19 -9.21
C TYR A 28 -4.21 1.85 -8.28
N ALA A 29 -5.33 1.19 -8.01
CA ALA A 29 -6.34 1.67 -7.07
C ALA A 29 -5.79 1.81 -5.64
N ALA A 30 -4.88 0.92 -5.22
CA ALA A 30 -4.15 1.04 -3.95
C ALA A 30 -3.24 2.28 -3.92
N LEU A 31 -2.55 2.58 -5.02
CA LEU A 31 -1.73 3.80 -5.13
C LEU A 31 -2.59 5.05 -5.05
N VAL A 32 -3.69 5.09 -5.80
CA VAL A 32 -4.65 6.20 -5.77
C VAL A 32 -5.28 6.36 -4.37
N ALA A 33 -5.61 5.26 -3.70
CA ALA A 33 -6.12 5.32 -2.32
C ALA A 33 -5.07 5.94 -1.37
N GLY A 34 -3.81 5.51 -1.47
CA GLY A 34 -2.71 6.07 -0.69
C GLY A 34 -2.51 7.56 -0.95
N THR A 35 -2.53 8.00 -2.22
CA THR A 35 -2.38 9.43 -2.55
C THR A 35 -3.57 10.26 -2.08
N CYS A 36 -4.81 9.75 -2.15
CA CYS A 36 -5.97 10.41 -1.54
C CYS A 36 -5.79 10.60 -0.03
N VAL A 37 -5.27 9.59 0.68
CA VAL A 37 -4.98 9.70 2.12
C VAL A 37 -3.93 10.77 2.39
N ALA A 38 -2.82 10.80 1.62
CA ALA A 38 -1.83 11.87 1.74
C ALA A 38 -2.44 13.25 1.51
N SER A 39 -3.23 13.44 0.45
CA SER A 39 -3.86 14.73 0.14
C SER A 39 -4.78 15.20 1.26
N LEU A 40 -5.57 14.29 1.85
CA LEU A 40 -6.44 14.63 2.99
C LEU A 40 -5.64 15.03 4.24
N LEU A 41 -4.54 14.32 4.53
CA LEU A 41 -3.68 14.62 5.67
C LEU A 41 -2.88 15.92 5.48
N CYS A 42 -2.55 16.27 4.24
CA CYS A 42 -1.84 17.51 3.91
C CYS A 42 -2.76 18.71 3.70
N PHE A 43 -4.07 18.52 3.51
CA PHE A 43 -5.00 19.58 3.12
C PHE A 43 -4.99 20.79 4.06
N SER A 44 -4.86 20.56 5.37
CA SER A 44 -4.83 21.63 6.39
C SER A 44 -3.42 22.11 6.74
N LEU A 45 -2.38 21.56 6.11
CA LEU A 45 -0.99 21.97 6.35
C LEU A 45 -0.64 23.16 5.45
N PRO A 46 0.05 24.19 5.98
CA PRO A 46 0.71 25.18 5.16
C PRO A 46 1.56 24.56 4.04
N GLU A 47 1.61 25.23 2.88
CA GLU A 47 2.28 24.79 1.64
C GLU A 47 3.73 24.31 1.86
N PHE A 48 4.41 24.85 2.87
CA PHE A 48 5.83 24.61 3.14
C PHE A 48 6.10 23.67 4.34
N LEU A 49 5.06 23.10 4.96
CA LEU A 49 5.27 22.14 6.05
C LEU A 49 5.70 20.77 5.52
N PRO A 50 6.57 20.05 6.26
CA PRO A 50 7.03 18.74 5.83
C PRO A 50 5.88 17.71 5.93
N GLY A 51 5.29 17.35 4.79
CA GLY A 51 4.30 16.28 4.63
C GLY A 51 4.86 14.85 4.85
N LYS A 52 6.03 14.70 5.48
CA LYS A 52 6.76 13.42 5.63
C LYS A 52 5.90 12.34 6.29
N ARG A 53 5.13 12.69 7.33
CA ARG A 53 4.25 11.74 8.03
C ARG A 53 3.04 11.34 7.17
N ALA A 54 2.47 12.27 6.41
CA ALA A 54 1.37 11.98 5.48
C ALA A 54 1.84 11.05 4.35
N LEU A 55 3.02 11.31 3.79
CA LEU A 55 3.64 10.44 2.79
C LEU A 55 3.92 9.04 3.34
N ALA A 56 4.45 8.93 4.56
CA ALA A 56 4.69 7.64 5.21
C ALA A 56 3.38 6.83 5.40
N ILE A 57 2.29 7.49 5.79
CA ILE A 57 0.97 6.83 5.90
C ILE A 57 0.47 6.39 4.53
N ALA A 58 0.58 7.24 3.50
CA ALA A 58 0.18 6.89 2.14
C ALA A 58 0.93 5.68 1.60
N LEU A 59 2.26 5.65 1.79
CA LEU A 59 3.10 4.51 1.41
C LEU A 59 2.76 3.26 2.24
N CYS A 60 2.48 3.40 3.53
CA CYS A 60 2.03 2.27 4.36
C CYS A 60 0.72 1.67 3.81
N VAL A 61 -0.29 2.50 3.55
CA VAL A 61 -1.58 2.07 2.97
C VAL A 61 -1.36 1.38 1.63
N TYR A 62 -0.54 1.97 0.75
CA TYR A 62 -0.18 1.38 -0.53
C TYR A 62 0.46 0.00 -0.36
N HIS A 63 1.55 -0.11 0.40
CA HIS A 63 2.30 -1.35 0.54
C HIS A 63 1.52 -2.46 1.23
N VAL A 64 0.74 -2.16 2.28
CA VAL A 64 -0.10 -3.16 2.97
C VAL A 64 -1.25 -3.63 2.07
N THR A 65 -1.84 -2.72 1.28
CA THR A 65 -2.90 -3.08 0.33
C THR A 65 -2.33 -3.92 -0.81
N CYS A 66 -1.19 -3.53 -1.39
CA CYS A 66 -0.50 -4.32 -2.41
C CYS A 66 -0.14 -5.73 -1.91
N SER A 67 0.36 -5.84 -0.69
CA SER A 67 0.61 -7.13 -0.04
C SER A 67 -0.65 -7.99 -0.05
N THR A 68 -1.77 -7.44 0.43
CA THR A 68 -3.05 -8.16 0.49
C THR A 68 -3.53 -8.58 -0.90
N VAL A 69 -3.45 -7.69 -1.89
CA VAL A 69 -3.85 -7.96 -3.27
C VAL A 69 -3.02 -9.08 -3.88
N LEU A 70 -1.70 -9.03 -3.76
CA LEU A 70 -0.78 -9.99 -4.35
C LEU A 70 -0.87 -11.36 -3.67
N PHE A 71 -0.98 -11.40 -2.34
CA PHE A 71 -1.06 -12.64 -1.57
C PHE A 71 -2.33 -13.45 -1.86
N ASN A 72 -3.40 -12.76 -2.26
CA ASN A 72 -4.70 -13.34 -2.63
C ASN A 72 -4.94 -13.34 -4.14
N ALA A 73 -3.97 -12.91 -4.94
CA ALA A 73 -4.13 -12.90 -6.39
C ALA A 73 -4.18 -14.33 -6.94
N PRO A 74 -5.00 -14.60 -7.97
CA PRO A 74 -4.84 -15.81 -8.76
C PRO A 74 -3.49 -15.76 -9.51
N ARG A 75 -3.02 -16.91 -10.00
CA ARG A 75 -1.77 -16.97 -10.78
C ARG A 75 -1.83 -16.01 -11.98
N PHE A 76 -0.87 -15.11 -12.05
CA PHE A 76 -0.72 -14.15 -13.15
C PHE A 76 0.73 -14.00 -13.64
N ILE A 77 1.71 -14.55 -12.90
CA ILE A 77 3.12 -14.61 -13.30
C ILE A 77 3.40 -16.02 -13.87
N PRO A 78 3.81 -16.17 -15.13
CA PRO A 78 4.03 -17.47 -15.75
C PRO A 78 5.41 -18.07 -15.42
N HIS A 79 5.91 -17.85 -14.20
CA HIS A 79 7.20 -18.34 -13.73
C HIS A 79 7.07 -19.00 -12.36
N SER A 80 7.93 -19.98 -12.11
CA SER A 80 7.97 -20.75 -10.88
C SER A 80 9.37 -20.72 -10.28
N PHE A 81 9.48 -20.81 -8.96
CA PHE A 81 10.75 -21.07 -8.27
C PHE A 81 11.06 -22.57 -8.14
N GLY A 82 10.26 -23.44 -8.77
CA GLY A 82 10.39 -24.89 -8.72
C GLY A 82 9.30 -25.56 -7.89
N ALA A 83 9.10 -26.87 -8.12
CA ALA A 83 7.99 -27.63 -7.52
C ALA A 83 8.00 -27.62 -5.99
N LEU A 84 9.19 -27.68 -5.37
CA LEU A 84 9.31 -27.65 -3.91
C LEU A 84 8.83 -26.30 -3.35
N ALA A 85 9.23 -25.17 -3.94
CA ALA A 85 8.79 -23.85 -3.49
C ALA A 85 7.26 -23.69 -3.63
N GLU A 86 6.69 -24.17 -4.74
CA GLU A 86 5.24 -24.14 -4.95
C GLU A 86 4.48 -25.01 -3.96
N SER A 87 5.05 -26.14 -3.51
CA SER A 87 4.45 -26.98 -2.46
C SER A 87 4.27 -26.25 -1.12
N TYR A 88 5.11 -25.24 -0.84
CA TYR A 88 4.98 -24.35 0.31
C TYR A 88 4.25 -23.05 0.00
N ARG A 89 3.58 -22.93 -1.16
CA ARG A 89 2.92 -21.71 -1.64
C ARG A 89 3.89 -20.52 -1.82
N ALA A 90 5.19 -20.79 -1.94
CA ALA A 90 6.19 -19.77 -2.24
C ALA A 90 6.22 -19.49 -3.74
N THR A 91 5.14 -18.90 -4.26
CA THR A 91 5.06 -18.45 -5.65
C THR A 91 5.61 -17.03 -5.81
N PRO A 92 5.99 -16.58 -7.03
CA PRO A 92 6.49 -15.23 -7.25
C PRO A 92 5.54 -14.13 -6.75
N GLU A 93 4.25 -14.25 -7.02
CA GLU A 93 3.24 -13.31 -6.53
C GLU A 93 3.11 -13.28 -5.00
N VAL A 94 3.22 -14.43 -4.31
CA VAL A 94 3.18 -14.49 -2.84
C VAL A 94 4.45 -13.90 -2.23
N MET A 95 5.62 -14.18 -2.81
CA MET A 95 6.89 -13.58 -2.37
C MET A 95 6.89 -12.07 -2.60
N TRP A 96 6.40 -11.62 -3.75
CA TRP A 96 6.26 -10.20 -4.03
C TRP A 96 5.28 -9.52 -3.06
N GLY A 97 4.14 -10.15 -2.79
CA GLY A 97 3.19 -9.69 -1.77
C GLY A 97 3.84 -9.59 -0.39
N THR A 98 4.59 -10.61 0.02
CA THR A 98 5.30 -10.65 1.30
C THR A 98 6.31 -9.51 1.42
N LEU A 99 7.09 -9.23 0.37
CA LEU A 99 8.03 -8.10 0.34
C LEU A 99 7.32 -6.76 0.51
N HIS A 100 6.19 -6.54 -0.17
CA HIS A 100 5.36 -5.35 0.07
C HIS A 100 4.87 -5.29 1.52
N GLY A 101 4.46 -6.42 2.10
CA GLY A 101 4.02 -6.51 3.49
C GLY A 101 5.12 -6.13 4.48
N LEU A 102 6.36 -6.58 4.26
CA LEU A 102 7.52 -6.21 5.08
C LEU A 102 7.82 -4.71 5.03
N VAL A 103 7.71 -4.10 3.84
CA VAL A 103 7.86 -2.64 3.70
C VAL A 103 6.74 -1.90 4.46
N GLY A 104 5.50 -2.36 4.35
CA GLY A 104 4.37 -1.82 5.12
C GLY A 104 4.59 -1.92 6.63
N LEU A 105 5.06 -3.07 7.11
CA LEU A 105 5.44 -3.26 8.51
C LEU A 105 6.56 -2.31 8.92
N GLY A 106 7.56 -2.10 8.07
CA GLY A 106 8.63 -1.13 8.29
C GLY A 106 8.10 0.28 8.54
N PHE A 107 7.11 0.74 7.77
CA PHE A 107 6.44 2.02 8.02
C PHE A 107 5.69 2.05 9.35
N ALA A 108 5.01 0.96 9.73
CA ALA A 108 4.32 0.87 11.01
C ALA A 108 5.31 0.91 12.21
N VAL A 109 6.42 0.19 12.12
CA VAL A 109 7.49 0.21 13.12
C VAL A 109 8.10 1.61 13.23
N TRP A 110 8.45 2.23 12.09
CA TRP A 110 8.97 3.59 12.05
C TRP A 110 7.98 4.60 12.65
N TRP A 111 6.68 4.45 12.40
CA TRP A 111 5.64 5.29 12.98
C TRP A 111 5.65 5.20 14.51
N GLN A 112 5.64 3.98 15.05
CA GLN A 112 5.66 3.76 16.50
C GLN A 112 6.94 4.28 17.15
N ALA A 113 8.09 4.08 16.50
CA ALA A 113 9.37 4.58 17.01
C ALA A 113 9.44 6.13 17.06
N THR A 114 8.71 6.83 16.19
CA THR A 114 8.83 8.30 16.04
C THR A 114 7.62 9.09 16.54
N VAL A 115 6.49 8.46 16.87
CA VAL A 115 5.27 9.16 17.27
C VAL A 115 5.44 9.97 18.55
N GLN A 116 6.18 9.44 19.54
CA GLN A 116 6.41 10.11 20.81
C GLN A 116 7.30 11.34 20.66
N ILE A 117 8.30 11.26 19.78
CA ILE A 117 9.18 12.39 19.44
C ILE A 117 8.34 13.53 18.82
N ALA A 118 7.46 13.20 17.86
CA ALA A 118 6.59 14.19 17.25
C ALA A 118 5.63 14.83 18.27
N ALA A 119 5.07 14.05 19.19
CA ALA A 119 4.20 14.54 20.25
C ALA A 119 4.94 15.49 21.21
N ALA A 120 6.19 15.16 21.57
CA ALA A 120 7.03 16.03 22.40
C ALA A 120 7.33 17.38 21.71
N MET A 121 7.72 17.35 20.43
CA MET A 121 8.00 18.57 19.66
C MET A 121 6.75 19.47 19.51
N ALA A 122 5.58 18.87 19.32
CA ALA A 122 4.33 19.61 19.25
C ALA A 122 3.96 20.32 20.58
N LYS A 123 4.33 19.72 21.73
CA LYS A 123 4.15 20.38 23.03
C LYS A 123 5.10 21.56 23.19
N ILE A 124 6.37 21.41 22.82
CA ILE A 124 7.37 22.48 22.87
C ILE A 124 6.92 23.68 22.04
N ALA A 125 6.48 23.44 20.79
CA ALA A 125 6.01 24.49 19.90
C ALA A 125 4.79 25.27 20.41
N LYS A 126 3.94 24.66 21.26
CA LYS A 126 2.79 25.33 21.89
C LYS A 126 3.15 26.10 23.16
N SER A 127 4.31 25.82 23.76
CA SER A 127 4.79 26.50 24.96
C SER A 127 5.65 27.73 24.66
N GLN A 128 5.98 27.95 23.39
CA GLN A 128 6.61 29.17 22.86
C GLN A 128 5.53 30.11 22.35
#